data_AF-A0A0N4TUC7-F1
#
_entry.id   AF-A0A0N4TUC7-F1
#
_cell.length_a   1.000
_cell.length_b   1.000
_cell.length_c   1.000
_cell.angle_alpha   90.00
_cell.angle_beta   90.00
_cell.angle_gamma   90.00
#
_symmetry.space_group_name_H-M   'P 1'
#
loop_
_entity.id
_entity.type
_entity.pdbx_description
1 polymer ?
#
loop_
_entity_poly.entity_id
_entity_poly.type
_entity_poly.pdbx_seq_one_letter_code
_entity_poly.pdbx_strand_id
1 'polypeptide(L)'
;ILYDAAEVQNLFKTSRSYFDTRETGLGSIYLFREHDEVESFDRYSNSGYKSLRPGHQYEIGARECDGFISNIFNNASSSASNYSLRYEGDFYRNDNQRNEKIDGKKTVQSGYLMSRFRIYGRDFTFVNLSLHTVPFEDIKELVEQPETTKAARLRRNQIDILLREIESEGLKDDSVLVAGAFNAQLFETHLLSDMASTQRATSYARKSADGKLEGIEQRDRHGRSVLTVETHRFDLHSIHDWFFRLGRGQMVKKYNGELAQVVFAGKLLEESVFFQPSRHYGINKMTGREEFMKNLCPAWADRVLYNEKLSDLFRHDSFCASGLYYGLVAEKKFVGQHKPVALHATICLK
;
A
#
# COMPACT_ATOMS: atom_id res chain seq x y z
N ILE A 1 -3.56 -25.19 -12.96
CA ILE A 1 -4.70 -25.24 -12.02
C ILE A 1 -4.11 -24.92 -10.65
N LEU A 2 -4.39 -23.74 -10.11
CA LEU A 2 -4.07 -23.41 -8.72
C LEU A 2 -5.12 -24.14 -7.87
N TYR A 3 -4.69 -25.07 -7.03
CA TYR A 3 -5.57 -25.68 -6.04
C TYR A 3 -5.43 -24.90 -4.74
N ASP A 4 -6.53 -24.41 -4.19
CA ASP A 4 -6.57 -23.93 -2.81
C ASP A 4 -6.03 -25.04 -1.88
N ALA A 5 -5.32 -24.64 -0.81
CA ALA A 5 -4.92 -25.59 0.21
C ALA A 5 -6.16 -26.29 0.78
N ALA A 6 -6.05 -27.59 1.08
CA ALA A 6 -7.18 -28.40 1.57
C ALA A 6 -7.89 -27.75 2.77
N GLU A 7 -7.13 -27.04 3.62
CA GLU A 7 -7.63 -26.28 4.76
C GLU A 7 -8.58 -25.14 4.34
N VAL A 8 -8.27 -24.42 3.26
CA VAL A 8 -9.13 -23.33 2.72
C VAL A 8 -10.43 -23.92 2.18
N GLN A 9 -10.35 -25.03 1.44
CA GLN A 9 -11.53 -25.70 0.88
C GLN A 9 -12.45 -26.25 1.96
N ASN A 10 -11.89 -26.68 3.10
CA ASN A 10 -12.69 -27.15 4.24
C ASN A 10 -13.38 -26.01 5.01
N LEU A 11 -12.83 -24.81 4.98
CA LEU A 11 -13.33 -23.67 5.75
C LEU A 11 -14.26 -22.75 4.95
N PHE A 12 -14.14 -22.70 3.63
CA PHE A 12 -14.89 -21.80 2.75
C PHE A 12 -15.59 -22.58 1.64
N LYS A 13 -16.92 -22.42 1.52
CA LYS A 13 -17.71 -23.11 0.50
C LYS A 13 -17.52 -22.52 -0.90
N THR A 14 -17.17 -21.24 -0.96
CA THR A 14 -16.98 -20.50 -2.22
C THR A 14 -15.76 -19.61 -2.12
N SER A 15 -14.96 -19.57 -3.19
CA SER A 15 -13.96 -18.52 -3.38
C SER A 15 -14.09 -17.89 -4.75
N ARG A 16 -13.75 -16.61 -4.83
CA ARG A 16 -13.62 -15.89 -6.08
C ARG A 16 -12.34 -15.08 -6.07
N SER A 17 -11.52 -15.26 -7.10
CA SER A 17 -10.24 -14.56 -7.20
C SER A 17 -10.13 -13.84 -8.53
N TYR A 18 -9.64 -12.61 -8.51
CA TYR A 18 -9.43 -11.77 -9.68
C TYR A 18 -7.95 -11.44 -9.76
N PHE A 19 -7.29 -11.79 -10.85
CA PHE A 19 -5.89 -11.49 -11.09
C PHE A 19 -5.75 -10.77 -12.41
N ASP A 20 -5.49 -9.47 -12.36
CA ASP A 20 -5.15 -8.71 -13.55
C ASP A 20 -3.64 -8.74 -13.77
N THR A 21 -3.18 -9.73 -14.54
CA THR A 21 -1.76 -9.87 -14.88
C THR A 21 -1.34 -8.98 -16.06
N ARG A 22 -2.27 -8.24 -16.68
CA ARG A 22 -2.04 -7.51 -17.94
C ARG A 22 -1.88 -6.02 -17.70
N GLU A 23 -2.77 -5.41 -16.91
CA GLU A 23 -2.83 -3.95 -16.75
C GLU A 23 -2.30 -3.46 -15.42
N THR A 24 -2.50 -4.18 -14.33
CA THR A 24 -2.07 -3.71 -12.99
C THR A 24 -1.08 -4.65 -12.31
N GLY A 25 -1.06 -5.92 -12.70
CA GLY A 25 -0.31 -6.97 -11.98
C GLY A 25 -0.91 -7.31 -10.62
N LEU A 26 -2.09 -6.79 -10.28
CA LEU A 26 -2.73 -6.96 -8.97
C LEU A 26 -3.63 -8.20 -8.93
N GLY A 27 -3.81 -8.72 -7.72
CA GLY A 27 -4.65 -9.89 -7.47
C GLY A 27 -5.43 -9.78 -6.16
N SER A 28 -6.71 -10.11 -6.20
CA SER A 28 -7.61 -10.15 -5.05
C SER A 28 -8.21 -11.54 -4.93
N ILE A 29 -8.32 -12.05 -3.71
CA ILE A 29 -8.98 -13.32 -3.39
C ILE A 29 -10.04 -13.04 -2.34
N TYR A 30 -11.27 -13.46 -2.63
CA TYR A 30 -12.43 -13.36 -1.74
C TYR A 30 -12.86 -14.77 -1.35
N LEU A 31 -12.96 -15.01 -0.04
CA LEU A 31 -13.29 -16.31 0.53
C LEU A 31 -14.59 -16.19 1.33
N PHE A 32 -15.59 -17.01 0.99
CA PHE A 32 -16.91 -16.97 1.60
C PHE A 32 -17.23 -18.30 2.28
N ARG A 33 -17.57 -18.24 3.57
CA ARG A 33 -18.02 -19.43 4.32
C ARG A 33 -19.41 -19.85 3.86
N GLU A 34 -20.28 -18.87 3.67
CA GLU A 34 -21.62 -19.01 3.13
C GLU A 34 -21.75 -18.07 1.93
N HIS A 35 -22.32 -18.57 0.84
CA HIS A 35 -22.43 -17.84 -0.43
C HIS A 35 -23.88 -17.49 -0.79
N ASP A 36 -24.86 -18.11 -0.13
CA ASP A 36 -26.30 -17.93 -0.42
C ASP A 36 -26.76 -16.47 -0.30
N GLU A 37 -26.10 -15.70 0.57
CA GLU A 37 -26.41 -14.31 0.89
C GLU A 37 -25.38 -13.33 0.29
N VAL A 38 -24.61 -13.80 -0.70
CA VAL A 38 -23.58 -13.02 -1.38
C VAL A 38 -23.84 -12.99 -2.88
N GLU A 39 -23.90 -11.79 -3.42
CA GLU A 39 -24.00 -11.54 -4.85
C GLU A 39 -22.78 -10.74 -5.31
N SER A 40 -22.18 -11.14 -6.43
CA SER A 40 -21.14 -10.34 -7.08
C SER A 40 -21.79 -9.39 -8.09
N PHE A 41 -21.37 -8.14 -8.09
CA PHE A 41 -21.79 -7.20 -9.13
C PHE A 41 -21.06 -7.51 -10.43
N ASP A 42 -21.79 -7.65 -11.53
CA ASP A 42 -21.22 -7.78 -12.86
C ASP A 42 -21.49 -6.52 -13.70
N ARG A 43 -20.42 -5.77 -13.93
CA ARG A 43 -20.44 -4.55 -14.72
C ARG A 43 -20.64 -4.81 -16.23
N TYR A 44 -20.18 -5.94 -16.76
CA TYR A 44 -20.04 -6.16 -18.20
C TYR A 44 -21.22 -6.90 -18.82
N SER A 45 -21.86 -7.82 -18.09
CA SER A 45 -22.95 -8.62 -18.66
C SER A 45 -24.32 -7.93 -18.68
N ASN A 46 -24.42 -6.64 -18.30
CA ASN A 46 -25.68 -5.91 -18.11
C ASN A 46 -26.68 -6.59 -17.15
N SER A 47 -26.28 -7.66 -16.44
CA SER A 47 -27.18 -8.40 -15.54
C SER A 47 -27.23 -7.80 -14.13
N GLY A 48 -26.29 -6.91 -13.78
CA GLY A 48 -26.15 -6.39 -12.42
C GLY A 48 -25.63 -7.45 -11.46
N TYR A 49 -26.30 -7.64 -10.32
CA TYR A 49 -25.90 -8.61 -9.30
C TYR A 49 -26.20 -10.06 -9.74
N LYS A 50 -25.21 -10.94 -9.55
CA LYS A 50 -25.31 -12.39 -9.75
C LYS A 50 -25.04 -13.10 -8.44
N SER A 51 -25.90 -14.02 -8.04
CA SER A 51 -25.65 -14.90 -6.90
C SER A 51 -24.36 -15.69 -7.11
N LEU A 52 -23.56 -15.80 -6.05
CA LEU A 52 -22.38 -16.66 -6.09
C LEU A 52 -22.81 -18.13 -6.17
N ARG A 53 -21.95 -18.98 -6.76
CA ARG A 53 -22.17 -20.43 -6.81
C ARG A 53 -21.21 -21.13 -5.84
N PRO A 54 -21.55 -22.34 -5.34
CA PRO A 54 -20.59 -23.16 -4.61
C PRO A 54 -19.33 -23.43 -5.45
N GLY A 55 -18.18 -23.54 -4.78
CA GLY A 55 -16.90 -23.89 -5.38
C GLY A 55 -15.94 -22.71 -5.54
N HIS A 56 -14.72 -23.04 -5.97
CA HIS A 56 -13.58 -22.12 -6.01
C HIS A 56 -13.33 -21.68 -7.45
N GLN A 57 -13.42 -20.36 -7.70
CA GLN A 57 -13.31 -19.78 -9.04
C GLN A 57 -12.15 -18.77 -9.09
N TYR A 58 -11.37 -18.84 -10.17
CA TYR A 58 -10.25 -17.92 -10.43
C TYR A 58 -10.39 -17.32 -11.82
N GLU A 59 -10.27 -16.00 -11.86
CA GLU A 59 -10.37 -15.16 -13.04
C GLU A 59 -9.01 -14.52 -13.27
N ILE A 60 -8.23 -15.05 -14.23
CA ILE A 60 -6.85 -14.62 -14.49
C ILE A 60 -6.75 -13.94 -15.85
N GLY A 61 -6.35 -12.68 -15.85
CA GLY A 61 -5.90 -11.94 -17.03
C GLY A 61 -6.97 -11.66 -18.09
N ALA A 62 -8.25 -11.83 -17.78
CA ALA A 62 -9.33 -11.45 -18.70
C ALA A 62 -9.84 -10.03 -18.37
N ARG A 63 -9.91 -9.19 -19.41
CA ARG A 63 -10.39 -7.79 -19.33
C ARG A 63 -11.89 -7.68 -19.03
N GLU A 64 -12.62 -8.77 -19.25
CA GLU A 64 -14.09 -8.86 -19.16
C GLU A 64 -14.52 -9.83 -18.05
N CYS A 65 -13.60 -10.17 -17.15
CA CYS A 65 -13.89 -11.03 -16.02
C CYS A 65 -14.90 -10.34 -15.09
N ASP A 66 -16.16 -10.74 -15.25
CA ASP A 66 -17.40 -10.31 -14.57
C ASP A 66 -17.16 -9.65 -13.20
N GLY A 67 -17.05 -8.30 -13.17
CA GLY A 67 -17.28 -7.52 -11.95
C GLY A 67 -16.14 -6.70 -11.35
N PHE A 68 -14.99 -6.55 -12.03
CA PHE A 68 -13.93 -5.66 -11.53
C PHE A 68 -13.74 -4.37 -12.34
N ILE A 69 -13.31 -3.32 -11.65
CA ILE A 69 -12.90 -2.03 -12.24
C ILE A 69 -11.40 -1.89 -12.04
N SER A 70 -10.62 -1.76 -13.12
CA SER A 70 -9.17 -1.56 -13.07
C SER A 70 -8.78 -0.22 -13.68
N ASN A 71 -7.71 0.38 -13.16
CA ASN A 71 -7.11 1.56 -13.76
C ASN A 71 -5.60 1.62 -13.47
N ILE A 72 -4.84 2.04 -14.46
CA ILE A 72 -3.46 2.50 -14.29
C ILE A 72 -3.44 4.03 -14.29
N PHE A 73 -2.94 4.62 -13.21
CA PHE A 73 -2.97 6.08 -13.00
C PHE A 73 -2.33 6.93 -14.12
N ASN A 74 -1.58 6.32 -15.04
CA ASN A 74 -0.95 6.98 -16.19
C ASN A 74 -1.95 7.53 -17.23
N ASN A 75 -3.21 7.10 -17.23
CA ASN A 75 -4.22 7.58 -18.18
C ASN A 75 -4.95 8.87 -17.76
N ALA A 76 -4.70 9.38 -16.55
CA ALA A 76 -5.44 10.53 -16.01
C ALA A 76 -4.73 11.89 -16.23
N SER A 77 -3.59 11.92 -16.92
CA SER A 77 -2.78 13.15 -17.11
C SER A 77 -3.14 13.94 -18.37
N SER A 78 -4.01 13.43 -19.24
CA SER A 78 -4.57 14.20 -20.34
C SER A 78 -5.95 14.72 -19.95
N SER A 79 -6.03 16.04 -19.77
CA SER A 79 -7.27 16.81 -19.78
C SER A 79 -8.08 16.51 -21.04
N ALA A 80 -8.93 15.49 -20.97
CA ALA A 80 -9.96 15.20 -21.94
C ALA A 80 -11.15 14.59 -21.20
N SER A 81 -12.07 15.47 -20.83
CA SER A 81 -13.47 15.17 -20.60
C SER A 81 -14.01 14.26 -21.69
N ASN A 82 -14.83 13.28 -21.27
CA ASN A 82 -15.61 12.37 -22.12
C ASN A 82 -14.77 11.40 -22.95
N TYR A 83 -14.59 10.19 -22.45
CA TYR A 83 -14.96 8.94 -23.13
C TYR A 83 -14.35 7.76 -22.38
N SER A 84 -15.17 6.77 -22.01
CA SER A 84 -14.69 5.40 -21.91
C SER A 84 -14.26 4.96 -23.32
N LEU A 85 -12.97 4.81 -23.58
CA LEU A 85 -12.46 4.23 -24.83
C LEU A 85 -11.39 3.22 -24.41
N ARG A 86 -11.61 1.90 -24.54
CA ARG A 86 -11.80 1.17 -25.80
C ARG A 86 -10.92 1.79 -26.90
N TYR A 87 -9.63 1.45 -26.94
CA TYR A 87 -8.92 1.07 -28.17
C TYR A 87 -7.45 0.75 -27.88
N GLU A 88 -6.99 -0.31 -28.53
CA GLU A 88 -5.79 -1.11 -28.31
C GLU A 88 -4.50 -0.48 -28.90
N GLY A 89 -4.47 0.83 -29.13
CA GLY A 89 -3.49 1.47 -30.04
C GLY A 89 -2.32 2.22 -29.39
N ASP A 90 -2.47 2.76 -28.17
CA ASP A 90 -1.49 3.72 -27.63
C ASP A 90 -0.53 3.15 -26.57
N PHE A 91 -0.67 1.86 -26.22
CA PHE A 91 0.13 1.22 -25.17
C PHE A 91 1.58 0.93 -25.59
N TYR A 92 1.89 0.89 -26.89
CA TYR A 92 3.22 0.55 -27.40
C TYR A 92 4.09 1.76 -27.77
N ARG A 93 3.66 3.01 -27.50
CA ARG A 93 4.38 4.21 -27.96
C ARG A 93 4.99 5.11 -26.89
N ASN A 94 4.81 4.84 -25.60
CA ASN A 94 5.38 5.66 -24.53
C ASN A 94 6.72 5.12 -23.95
N ASP A 95 7.54 4.52 -24.82
CA ASP A 95 8.96 4.21 -24.54
C ASP A 95 9.87 5.47 -24.54
N ASN A 96 9.31 6.67 -24.71
CA ASN A 96 10.08 7.91 -24.90
C ASN A 96 10.03 8.93 -23.76
N GLN A 97 9.44 8.63 -22.61
CA GLN A 97 9.84 9.32 -21.37
C GLN A 97 10.92 8.48 -20.71
N ARG A 98 12.04 9.12 -20.39
CA ARG A 98 13.27 8.56 -19.80
C ARG A 98 12.96 7.74 -18.54
N ASN A 99 12.45 6.54 -18.73
CA ASN A 99 12.38 5.49 -17.75
C ASN A 99 13.73 4.81 -17.83
N GLU A 100 14.64 5.18 -16.93
CA GLU A 100 15.88 4.45 -16.76
C GLU A 100 15.54 2.98 -16.54
N LYS A 101 15.85 2.16 -17.55
CA LYS A 101 15.83 0.70 -17.44
C LYS A 101 16.85 0.33 -16.38
N ILE A 102 16.41 0.16 -15.14
CA ILE A 102 17.19 -0.55 -14.14
C ILE A 102 17.00 -2.04 -14.44
N ASP A 103 17.93 -2.57 -15.23
CA ASP A 103 18.28 -4.01 -15.26
C ASP A 103 17.19 -4.98 -15.76
N GLY A 104 16.47 -4.62 -16.82
CA GLY A 104 15.54 -5.54 -17.51
C GLY A 104 14.31 -5.99 -16.69
N LYS A 105 14.09 -5.42 -15.49
CA LYS A 105 12.91 -5.69 -14.67
C LYS A 105 11.74 -4.83 -15.13
N LYS A 106 10.59 -5.48 -15.35
CA LYS A 106 9.28 -4.82 -15.58
C LYS A 106 9.07 -3.73 -14.53
N THR A 107 8.66 -2.55 -14.99
CA THR A 107 8.26 -1.43 -14.14
C THR A 107 7.18 -1.89 -13.15
N VAL A 108 7.31 -1.49 -11.88
CA VAL A 108 6.27 -1.74 -10.87
C VAL A 108 5.04 -0.94 -11.30
N GLN A 109 3.98 -1.66 -11.64
CA GLN A 109 2.76 -1.07 -12.18
C GLN A 109 1.96 -0.47 -11.02
N SER A 110 1.63 0.82 -11.13
CA SER A 110 0.76 1.52 -10.18
C SER A 110 -0.65 1.55 -10.73
N GLY A 111 -1.62 1.20 -9.89
CA GLY A 111 -3.02 1.10 -10.27
C GLY A 111 -3.87 0.56 -9.13
N TYR A 112 -5.11 0.22 -9.46
CA TYR A 112 -6.02 -0.44 -8.53
C TYR A 112 -6.90 -1.46 -9.24
N LEU A 113 -7.47 -2.36 -8.44
CA LEU A 113 -8.49 -3.34 -8.81
C LEU A 113 -9.65 -3.21 -7.81
N MET A 114 -10.83 -2.82 -8.28
CA MET A 114 -12.05 -2.77 -7.47
C MET A 114 -12.94 -3.97 -7.75
N SER A 115 -13.54 -4.55 -6.72
CA SER A 115 -14.59 -5.57 -6.86
C SER A 115 -15.75 -5.22 -5.95
N ARG A 116 -16.97 -5.38 -6.46
CA ARG A 116 -18.20 -5.00 -5.75
C ARG A 116 -19.05 -6.23 -5.46
N PHE A 117 -19.53 -6.33 -4.22
CA PHE A 117 -20.38 -7.41 -3.74
C PHE A 117 -21.57 -6.85 -2.97
N ARG A 118 -22.69 -7.55 -3.05
CA ARG A 118 -23.81 -7.37 -2.12
C ARG A 118 -23.79 -8.50 -1.12
N ILE A 119 -23.66 -8.16 0.16
CA ILE A 119 -23.55 -9.11 1.27
C ILE A 119 -24.71 -8.83 2.22
N TYR A 120 -25.64 -9.78 2.36
CA TYR A 120 -26.90 -9.60 3.10
C TYR A 120 -27.66 -8.32 2.71
N GLY A 121 -27.76 -8.05 1.41
CA GLY A 121 -28.49 -6.89 0.88
C GLY A 121 -27.78 -5.54 1.01
N ARG A 122 -26.56 -5.48 1.56
CA ARG A 122 -25.74 -4.25 1.62
C ARG A 122 -24.61 -4.30 0.60
N ASP A 123 -24.33 -3.17 -0.04
CA ASP A 123 -23.31 -3.06 -1.07
C ASP A 123 -21.93 -2.74 -0.47
N PHE A 124 -20.95 -3.54 -0.85
CA PHE A 124 -19.55 -3.46 -0.45
C PHE A 124 -18.67 -3.32 -1.68
N THR A 125 -17.76 -2.35 -1.64
CA THR A 125 -16.72 -2.18 -2.67
C THR A 125 -15.35 -2.39 -2.02
N PHE A 126 -14.59 -3.34 -2.55
CA PHE A 126 -13.23 -3.64 -2.11
C PHE A 126 -12.24 -3.20 -3.18
N VAL A 127 -11.26 -2.39 -2.79
CA VAL A 127 -10.22 -1.86 -3.68
C VAL A 127 -8.88 -2.40 -3.25
N ASN A 128 -8.20 -3.13 -4.14
CA ASN A 128 -6.80 -3.48 -4.01
C ASN A 128 -5.95 -2.42 -4.73
N LEU A 129 -5.10 -1.72 -4.00
CA LEU A 129 -4.37 -0.53 -4.46
C LEU A 129 -2.86 -0.76 -4.46
N SER A 130 -2.19 -0.28 -5.51
CA SER A 130 -0.74 -0.14 -5.56
C SER A 130 -0.37 1.24 -6.09
N LEU A 131 0.10 2.12 -5.20
CA LEU A 131 0.51 3.47 -5.55
C LEU A 131 1.94 3.53 -6.08
N HIS A 132 2.39 4.71 -6.48
CA HIS A 132 3.75 4.93 -6.91
C HIS A 132 4.78 4.53 -5.84
N THR A 133 5.73 3.67 -6.22
CA THR A 133 6.86 3.29 -5.38
C THR A 133 8.14 3.93 -5.89
N VAL A 134 9.02 4.31 -4.97
CA VAL A 134 10.40 4.67 -5.29
C VAL A 134 11.32 3.58 -4.75
N PRO A 135 12.31 3.13 -5.54
CA PRO A 135 13.30 2.17 -5.06
C PRO A 135 14.21 2.75 -3.98
N PHE A 136 14.31 4.09 -3.94
CA PHE A 136 15.08 4.88 -2.99
C PHE A 136 14.63 6.34 -3.03
N GLU A 137 14.87 7.08 -1.95
CA GLU A 137 14.61 8.52 -1.90
C GLU A 137 15.58 9.33 -2.76
N ASP A 138 15.09 10.42 -3.35
CA ASP A 138 15.95 11.40 -4.01
C ASP A 138 16.76 12.15 -2.94
N ILE A 139 18.07 11.88 -2.86
CA ILE A 139 18.97 12.55 -1.92
C ILE A 139 18.89 14.06 -2.05
N LYS A 140 18.65 14.58 -3.26
CA LYS A 140 18.51 16.03 -3.47
C LYS A 140 17.29 16.56 -2.74
N GLU A 141 16.15 15.87 -2.82
CA GLU A 141 14.95 16.25 -2.06
C GLU A 141 15.20 16.14 -0.54
N LEU A 142 15.93 15.13 -0.08
CA LEU A 142 16.28 15.04 1.35
C LEU A 142 17.16 16.19 1.85
N VAL A 143 18.05 16.72 1.01
CA VAL A 143 18.87 17.90 1.32
C VAL A 143 18.06 19.20 1.22
N GLU A 144 17.20 19.32 0.21
CA GLU A 144 16.32 20.48 0.03
C GLU A 144 15.25 20.59 1.13
N GLN A 145 14.93 19.48 1.79
CA GLN A 145 13.94 19.37 2.86
C GLN A 145 12.58 20.01 2.50
N PRO A 146 11.94 19.64 1.37
CA PRO A 146 10.63 20.15 1.04
C PRO A 146 9.59 19.66 2.06
N GLU A 147 8.51 20.43 2.22
CA GLU A 147 7.36 20.02 3.04
C GLU A 147 6.70 18.73 2.52
N THR A 148 6.76 18.47 1.20
CA THR A 148 6.22 17.26 0.58
C THR A 148 7.09 16.86 -0.61
N THR A 149 7.58 15.62 -0.60
CA THR A 149 8.41 15.07 -1.69
C THR A 149 7.60 14.89 -2.97
N LYS A 150 8.27 14.83 -4.12
CA LYS A 150 7.64 14.52 -5.42
C LYS A 150 6.88 13.20 -5.38
N ALA A 151 7.47 12.18 -4.75
CA ALA A 151 6.85 10.85 -4.62
C ALA A 151 5.55 10.91 -3.81
N ALA A 152 5.57 11.58 -2.64
CA ALA A 152 4.38 11.77 -1.82
C ALA A 152 3.28 12.56 -2.56
N ARG A 153 3.65 13.62 -3.30
CA ARG A 153 2.70 14.39 -4.13
C ARG A 153 2.08 13.53 -5.23
N LEU A 154 2.87 12.68 -5.88
CA LEU A 154 2.35 11.77 -6.91
C LEU A 154 1.37 10.75 -6.31
N ARG A 155 1.72 10.11 -5.20
CA ARG A 155 0.81 9.20 -4.48
C ARG A 155 -0.50 9.88 -4.06
N ARG A 156 -0.42 11.13 -3.57
CA ARG A 156 -1.61 11.94 -3.27
C ARG A 156 -2.51 12.14 -4.49
N ASN A 157 -1.93 12.51 -5.63
CA ASN A 157 -2.69 12.67 -6.87
C ASN A 157 -3.36 11.36 -7.32
N GLN A 158 -2.68 10.22 -7.18
CA GLN A 158 -3.23 8.91 -7.49
C GLN A 158 -4.42 8.55 -6.57
N ILE A 159 -4.33 8.88 -5.29
CA ILE A 159 -5.47 8.72 -4.36
C ILE A 159 -6.64 9.62 -4.78
N ASP A 160 -6.40 10.87 -5.16
CA ASP A 160 -7.47 11.76 -5.63
C ASP A 160 -8.13 11.24 -6.92
N ILE A 161 -7.37 10.59 -7.83
CA ILE A 161 -7.92 9.92 -9.01
C ILE A 161 -8.83 8.76 -8.59
N LEU A 162 -8.38 7.89 -7.68
CA LEU A 162 -9.18 6.77 -7.18
C LEU A 162 -10.51 7.25 -6.56
N LEU A 163 -10.45 8.30 -5.72
CA LEU A 163 -11.64 8.82 -5.06
C LEU A 163 -12.65 9.44 -6.04
N ARG A 164 -12.17 10.09 -7.11
CA ARG A 164 -13.04 10.56 -8.19
C ARG A 164 -13.69 9.42 -8.95
N GLU A 165 -12.95 8.32 -9.19
CA GLU A 165 -13.52 7.14 -9.85
C GLU A 165 -14.64 6.52 -9.01
N ILE A 166 -14.42 6.35 -7.71
CA ILE A 166 -15.44 5.85 -6.77
C ILE A 166 -16.71 6.70 -6.85
N GLU A 167 -16.56 8.03 -6.93
CA GLU A 167 -17.70 8.94 -7.08
C GLU A 167 -18.38 8.82 -8.45
N SER A 168 -17.61 8.77 -9.56
CA SER A 168 -18.18 8.68 -10.91
C SER A 168 -18.87 7.35 -11.19
N GLU A 169 -18.44 6.27 -10.54
CA GLU A 169 -19.06 4.95 -10.60
C GLU A 169 -20.29 4.83 -9.69
N GLY A 170 -20.64 5.89 -8.95
CA GLY A 170 -21.78 5.90 -8.04
C GLY A 170 -21.59 5.00 -6.82
N LEU A 171 -20.35 4.73 -6.43
CA LEU A 171 -19.99 3.83 -5.32
C LEU A 171 -19.84 4.56 -3.98
N LYS A 172 -20.17 5.85 -3.94
CA LYS A 172 -20.05 6.69 -2.74
C LYS A 172 -20.96 6.20 -1.60
N ASP A 173 -22.09 5.59 -1.94
CA ASP A 173 -23.05 5.05 -0.98
C ASP A 173 -22.72 3.62 -0.52
N ASP A 174 -21.73 2.97 -1.15
CA ASP A 174 -21.26 1.65 -0.73
C ASP A 174 -20.46 1.73 0.57
N SER A 175 -20.35 0.60 1.26
CA SER A 175 -19.30 0.38 2.26
C SER A 175 -17.98 0.09 1.55
N VAL A 176 -17.07 1.06 1.53
CA VAL A 176 -15.83 0.99 0.74
C VAL A 176 -14.64 0.64 1.64
N LEU A 177 -13.85 -0.37 1.23
CA LEU A 177 -12.58 -0.73 1.82
C LEU A 177 -11.46 -0.63 0.77
N VAL A 178 -10.40 0.12 1.08
CA VAL A 178 -9.23 0.30 0.22
C VAL A 178 -8.01 -0.26 0.94
N ALA A 179 -7.43 -1.33 0.41
CA ALA A 179 -6.28 -2.00 0.98
C ALA A 179 -5.16 -2.19 -0.05
N GLY A 180 -3.92 -2.28 0.42
CA GLY A 180 -2.79 -2.66 -0.43
C GLY A 180 -1.55 -1.82 -0.18
N ALA A 181 -0.73 -1.69 -1.23
CA ALA A 181 0.55 -1.01 -1.21
C ALA A 181 0.36 0.49 -1.47
N PHE A 182 0.05 1.24 -0.41
CA PHE A 182 0.04 2.71 -0.46
C PHE A 182 1.43 3.28 -0.71
N ASN A 183 2.50 2.53 -0.41
CA ASN A 183 3.89 2.97 -0.63
C ASN A 183 4.24 4.28 0.11
N ALA A 184 3.44 4.62 1.13
CA ALA A 184 3.64 5.78 1.97
C ALA A 184 4.93 5.65 2.79
N GLN A 185 5.65 6.75 2.90
CA GLN A 185 6.93 6.84 3.58
C GLN A 185 6.81 7.65 4.86
N LEU A 186 7.83 7.51 5.72
CA LEU A 186 7.98 8.43 6.83
C LEU A 186 8.45 9.78 6.29
N PHE A 187 8.16 10.89 6.95
CA PHE A 187 8.80 12.16 6.62
C PHE A 187 10.28 12.11 7.02
N GLU A 188 11.13 11.59 6.13
CA GLU A 188 12.55 11.37 6.44
C GLU A 188 13.27 12.67 6.75
N THR A 189 12.93 13.77 6.10
CA THR A 189 13.52 15.09 6.35
C THR A 189 13.40 15.49 7.82
N HIS A 190 12.22 15.29 8.42
CA HIS A 190 11.96 15.56 9.83
C HIS A 190 12.68 14.55 10.74
N LEU A 191 12.66 13.27 10.36
CA LEU A 191 13.40 12.22 11.08
C LEU A 191 14.90 12.54 11.13
N LEU A 192 15.52 12.89 10.00
CA LEU A 192 16.94 13.20 9.90
C LEU A 192 17.31 14.42 10.76
N SER A 193 16.50 15.47 10.75
CA SER A 193 16.71 16.67 11.56
C SER A 193 16.61 16.37 13.06
N ASP A 194 15.59 15.61 13.48
CA ASP A 194 15.43 15.20 14.89
C ASP A 194 16.57 14.28 15.36
N MET A 195 17.04 13.39 14.49
CA MET A 195 18.17 12.49 14.77
C MET A 195 19.45 13.28 14.98
N ALA A 196 19.74 14.27 14.12
CA ALA A 196 20.90 15.15 14.27
C ALA A 196 20.86 15.88 15.62
N SER A 197 19.70 16.44 15.97
CA SER A 197 19.49 17.17 17.22
C SER A 197 19.65 16.26 18.44
N THR A 198 18.94 15.13 18.48
CA THR A 198 18.90 14.20 19.61
C THR A 198 20.27 13.60 19.91
N GLN A 199 21.04 13.27 18.86
CA GLN A 199 22.35 12.67 19.00
C GLN A 199 23.49 13.70 19.10
N ARG A 200 23.18 15.00 19.06
CA ARG A 200 24.16 16.10 18.97
C ARG A 200 25.16 15.85 17.84
N ALA A 201 24.65 15.37 16.71
CA ALA A 201 25.41 15.03 15.54
C ALA A 201 25.43 16.20 14.55
N THR A 202 26.54 16.35 13.83
CA THR A 202 26.67 17.31 12.74
C THR A 202 26.37 16.62 11.41
N SER A 203 25.50 17.21 10.60
CA SER A 203 25.15 16.72 9.26
C SER A 203 26.14 17.21 8.21
N TYR A 204 26.59 16.31 7.36
CA TYR A 204 27.52 16.59 6.26
C TYR A 204 26.90 16.09 4.95
N ALA A 205 26.91 16.94 3.92
CA ALA A 205 26.63 16.52 2.56
C ALA A 205 27.87 15.77 2.03
N ARG A 206 27.69 14.50 1.65
CA ARG A 206 28.74 13.73 0.99
C ARG A 206 28.73 14.06 -0.50
N LYS A 207 29.89 14.44 -1.02
CA LYS A 207 30.08 14.71 -2.44
C LYS A 207 31.15 13.77 -3.00
N SER A 208 30.95 13.38 -4.24
CA SER A 208 31.93 12.66 -5.04
C SER A 208 33.16 13.54 -5.34
N ALA A 209 34.21 12.94 -5.92
CA ALA A 209 35.41 13.67 -6.36
C ALA A 209 35.10 14.76 -7.41
N ASP A 210 34.07 14.57 -8.23
CA ASP A 210 33.53 15.53 -9.20
C ASP A 210 32.53 16.54 -8.59
N GLY A 211 32.33 16.52 -7.28
CA GLY A 211 31.50 17.49 -6.55
C GLY A 211 29.99 17.22 -6.60
N LYS A 212 29.57 16.08 -7.16
CA LYS A 212 28.17 15.66 -7.20
C LYS A 212 27.72 15.18 -5.82
N LEU A 213 26.51 15.54 -5.40
CA LEU A 213 25.94 15.06 -4.15
C LEU A 213 25.69 13.54 -4.21
N GLU A 214 26.28 12.80 -3.29
CA GLU A 214 26.19 11.33 -3.17
C GLU A 214 25.40 10.87 -1.95
N GLY A 215 25.25 11.73 -0.93
CA GLY A 215 24.56 11.34 0.29
C GLY A 215 24.59 12.37 1.40
N ILE A 216 24.04 11.96 2.53
CA ILE A 216 24.05 12.69 3.80
C ILE A 216 24.67 11.77 4.85
N GLU A 217 25.64 12.29 5.60
CA GLU A 217 26.24 11.59 6.73
C GLU A 217 26.10 12.45 7.99
N GLN A 218 25.65 11.86 9.09
CA GLN A 218 25.66 12.53 10.40
C GLN A 218 26.74 11.90 11.27
N ARG A 219 27.57 12.74 11.89
CA ARG A 219 28.62 12.31 12.82
C ARG A 219 28.41 12.86 14.20
N ASP A 220 28.57 12.01 15.22
CA ASP A 220 28.50 12.44 16.62
C ASP A 220 29.70 13.32 17.01
N ARG A 221 29.69 13.84 18.24
CA ARG A 221 30.79 14.64 18.82
C ARG A 221 32.16 13.94 18.83
N HIS A 222 32.19 12.61 18.68
CA HIS A 222 33.40 11.80 18.64
C HIS A 222 33.85 11.51 17.20
N GLY A 223 33.17 12.09 16.21
CA GLY A 223 33.45 11.90 14.79
C GLY A 223 32.95 10.56 14.23
N ARG A 224 32.17 9.78 14.99
CA ARG A 224 31.65 8.49 14.55
C ARG A 224 30.40 8.70 13.70
N SER A 225 30.30 7.97 12.59
CA SER A 225 29.11 7.97 11.75
C SER A 225 27.96 7.33 12.51
N VAL A 226 26.88 8.08 12.70
CA VAL A 226 25.67 7.62 13.38
C VAL A 226 24.49 7.47 12.43
N LEU A 227 24.57 8.09 11.26
CA LEU A 227 23.57 7.98 10.21
C LEU A 227 24.23 8.15 8.84
N THR A 228 23.81 7.34 7.86
CA THR A 228 24.21 7.48 6.46
C THR A 228 23.01 7.27 5.53
N VAL A 229 22.78 8.24 4.64
CA VAL A 229 21.79 8.14 3.57
C VAL A 229 22.47 8.34 2.22
N GLU A 230 22.28 7.40 1.30
CA GLU A 230 22.80 7.39 -0.06
C GLU A 230 21.72 6.78 -0.98
N THR A 231 21.94 6.77 -2.30
CA THR A 231 20.96 6.31 -3.30
C THR A 231 20.47 4.88 -3.07
N HIS A 232 21.22 4.04 -2.36
CA HIS A 232 20.79 2.68 -2.03
C HIS A 232 21.04 2.34 -0.57
N ARG A 233 21.06 3.36 0.29
CA ARG A 233 21.40 3.20 1.69
C ARG A 233 20.59 4.15 2.56
N PHE A 234 19.95 3.59 3.57
CA PHE A 234 19.39 4.30 4.70
C PHE A 234 19.80 3.54 5.96
N ASP A 235 20.84 4.02 6.65
CA ASP A 235 21.50 3.28 7.72
C ASP A 235 21.65 4.15 8.96
N LEU A 236 20.98 3.75 10.05
CA LEU A 236 21.17 4.35 11.39
C LEU A 236 22.26 3.63 12.18
N HIS A 237 23.14 2.92 11.45
CA HIS A 237 24.24 2.12 11.94
C HIS A 237 23.82 1.15 13.05
N SER A 238 24.31 1.35 14.28
CA SER A 238 24.14 0.41 15.39
C SER A 238 22.71 0.32 15.92
N ILE A 239 21.85 1.29 15.63
CA ILE A 239 20.49 1.36 16.18
C ILE A 239 19.39 1.09 15.15
N HIS A 240 19.73 0.85 13.88
CA HIS A 240 18.75 0.82 12.78
C HIS A 240 17.55 -0.09 13.06
N ASP A 241 17.76 -1.39 13.27
CA ASP A 241 16.64 -2.32 13.51
C ASP A 241 15.90 -2.01 14.82
N TRP A 242 16.65 -1.73 15.90
CA TRP A 242 16.08 -1.42 17.21
C TRP A 242 15.20 -0.17 17.17
N PHE A 243 15.62 0.90 16.49
CA PHE A 243 14.92 2.18 16.44
C PHE A 243 13.54 2.06 15.78
N PHE A 244 13.43 1.29 14.70
CA PHE A 244 12.15 1.07 14.01
C PHE A 244 11.25 0.03 14.67
N ARG A 245 11.81 -0.91 15.44
CA ARG A 245 11.01 -1.90 16.21
C ARG A 245 10.60 -1.43 17.60
N LEU A 246 11.36 -0.52 18.22
CA LEU A 246 11.14 -0.13 19.60
C LEU A 246 9.71 0.38 19.80
N GLY A 247 9.03 -0.17 20.80
CA GLY A 247 7.64 0.16 21.08
C GLY A 247 6.74 -0.05 19.87
N ARG A 248 6.99 -1.07 19.03
CA ARG A 248 6.23 -1.32 17.79
C ARG A 248 6.20 -0.10 16.86
N GLY A 249 7.34 0.58 16.73
CA GLY A 249 7.49 1.76 15.89
C GLY A 249 6.91 3.06 16.48
N GLN A 250 6.41 3.08 17.72
CA GLN A 250 5.84 4.31 18.31
C GLN A 250 6.83 5.49 18.30
N MET A 251 8.14 5.25 18.32
CA MET A 251 9.15 6.32 18.24
C MET A 251 9.18 7.07 16.91
N VAL A 252 8.82 6.39 15.82
CA VAL A 252 8.83 6.96 14.47
C VAL A 252 7.43 7.30 13.96
N LYS A 253 6.39 6.97 14.74
CA LYS A 253 4.99 7.21 14.37
C LYS A 253 4.68 8.68 14.08
N LYS A 254 5.35 9.62 14.78
CA LYS A 254 5.21 11.06 14.53
C LYS A 254 5.64 11.49 13.12
N TYR A 255 6.42 10.67 12.41
CA TYR A 255 6.82 10.92 11.03
C TYR A 255 5.90 10.22 10.01
N ASN A 256 4.94 9.39 10.46
CA ASN A 256 3.98 8.70 9.59
C ASN A 256 2.79 9.62 9.25
N GLY A 257 3.07 10.71 8.55
CA GLY A 257 2.06 11.73 8.24
C GLY A 257 1.70 11.84 6.76
N GLU A 258 2.24 11.01 5.87
CA GLU A 258 1.99 11.17 4.43
C GLU A 258 0.52 11.01 4.07
N LEU A 259 -0.14 9.99 4.63
CA LEU A 259 -1.58 9.73 4.42
C LEU A 259 -2.49 10.58 5.29
N ALA A 260 -1.93 11.43 6.16
CA ALA A 260 -2.68 12.29 7.07
C ALA A 260 -3.71 13.14 6.34
N GLN A 261 -3.38 13.67 5.16
CA GLN A 261 -4.28 14.51 4.37
C GLN A 261 -5.48 13.75 3.81
N VAL A 262 -5.37 12.44 3.62
CA VAL A 262 -6.49 11.60 3.15
C VAL A 262 -7.36 11.20 4.31
N VAL A 263 -6.74 10.85 5.44
CA VAL A 263 -7.42 10.39 6.65
C VAL A 263 -8.09 11.55 7.41
N PHE A 264 -7.37 12.64 7.68
CA PHE A 264 -7.88 13.79 8.42
C PHE A 264 -8.84 14.67 7.62
N ALA A 265 -8.79 14.64 6.28
CA ALA A 265 -9.80 15.30 5.46
C ALA A 265 -11.13 14.52 5.42
N GLY A 266 -11.24 13.39 6.14
CA GLY A 266 -12.46 12.57 6.22
C GLY A 266 -12.79 11.85 4.92
N LYS A 267 -11.88 11.81 3.94
CA LYS A 267 -12.13 11.13 2.66
C LYS A 267 -12.11 9.61 2.81
N LEU A 268 -11.19 9.12 3.65
CA LEU A 268 -11.12 7.76 4.14
C LEU A 268 -10.73 7.80 5.63
N LEU A 269 -10.95 6.70 6.32
CA LEU A 269 -10.66 6.48 7.72
C LEU A 269 -9.68 5.32 7.85
N GLU A 270 -8.96 5.29 8.95
CA GLU A 270 -8.03 4.23 9.28
C GLU A 270 -8.04 3.95 10.78
N GLU A 271 -8.00 2.67 11.14
CA GLU A 271 -7.81 2.25 12.52
C GLU A 271 -6.42 2.66 13.04
N SER A 272 -6.34 2.82 14.36
CA SER A 272 -5.09 3.24 14.99
C SER A 272 -3.96 2.22 14.76
N VAL A 273 -2.87 2.67 14.10
CA VAL A 273 -1.69 1.84 13.83
C VAL A 273 -0.89 1.60 15.13
N PHE A 274 -0.93 0.37 15.64
CA PHE A 274 -0.21 -0.11 16.84
C PHE A 274 0.81 -1.23 16.54
N PHE A 275 1.22 -1.35 15.29
CA PHE A 275 2.24 -2.28 14.82
C PHE A 275 3.45 -1.54 14.26
N GLN A 276 4.61 -2.19 14.21
CA GLN A 276 5.84 -1.64 13.64
C GLN A 276 5.75 -1.50 12.09
N PRO A 277 6.67 -0.79 11.42
CA PRO A 277 6.67 -0.65 9.96
C PRO A 277 6.50 -1.98 9.21
N SER A 278 5.74 -1.99 8.11
CA SER A 278 5.42 -3.21 7.35
C SER A 278 6.54 -3.66 6.41
N ARG A 279 7.53 -2.78 6.14
CA ARG A 279 8.66 -3.05 5.25
C ARG A 279 9.81 -2.06 5.48
N HIS A 280 11.04 -2.33 5.03
CA HIS A 280 11.49 -3.53 4.31
C HIS A 280 12.25 -4.49 5.23
N TYR A 281 11.83 -5.75 5.28
CA TYR A 281 12.48 -6.79 6.10
C TYR A 281 13.49 -7.60 5.27
N GLY A 282 14.55 -8.07 5.90
CA GLY A 282 15.52 -8.99 5.32
C GLY A 282 16.06 -9.96 6.36
N ILE A 283 16.77 -10.99 5.91
CA ILE A 283 17.53 -11.87 6.81
C ILE A 283 18.97 -11.40 6.84
N ASN A 284 19.45 -11.07 8.03
CA ASN A 284 20.85 -10.80 8.27
C ASN A 284 21.67 -12.06 7.98
N LYS A 285 22.58 -11.99 7.01
CA LYS A 285 23.37 -13.16 6.58
C LYS A 285 24.31 -13.71 7.67
N MET A 286 24.73 -12.88 8.62
CA MET A 286 25.66 -13.27 9.69
C MET A 286 24.92 -13.86 10.90
N THR A 287 23.81 -13.24 11.30
CA THR A 287 23.07 -13.66 12.52
C THR A 287 21.92 -14.62 12.23
N GLY A 288 21.50 -14.73 10.97
CA GLY A 288 20.32 -15.49 10.55
C GLY A 288 18.99 -14.91 11.04
N ARG A 289 19.00 -13.71 11.64
CA ARG A 289 17.81 -13.05 12.19
C ARG A 289 17.17 -12.10 11.19
N GLU A 290 15.87 -11.94 11.31
CA GLU A 290 15.15 -10.90 10.58
C GLU A 290 15.55 -9.52 11.09
N GLU A 291 15.86 -8.61 10.18
CA GLU A 291 16.15 -7.21 10.45
C GLU A 291 15.51 -6.29 9.39
N PHE A 292 15.34 -5.01 9.71
CA PHE A 292 15.04 -4.02 8.68
C PHE A 292 16.24 -3.86 7.73
N MET A 293 15.95 -3.89 6.43
CA MET A 293 16.93 -3.66 5.39
C MET A 293 17.37 -2.20 5.38
N LYS A 294 18.65 -1.99 5.11
CA LYS A 294 19.30 -0.68 5.14
C LYS A 294 19.33 0.00 3.76
N ASN A 295 18.48 -0.43 2.82
CA ASN A 295 18.43 0.14 1.47
C ASN A 295 17.44 1.31 1.36
N LEU A 296 16.40 1.33 2.20
CA LEU A 296 15.37 2.35 2.24
C LEU A 296 14.85 2.51 3.67
N CYS A 297 14.35 3.70 4.01
CA CYS A 297 13.73 3.98 5.31
C CYS A 297 12.54 3.03 5.56
N PRO A 298 12.52 2.29 6.68
CA PRO A 298 11.35 1.49 7.06
C PRO A 298 10.09 2.34 7.27
N ALA A 299 8.96 1.91 6.71
CA ALA A 299 7.71 2.66 6.75
C ALA A 299 6.44 1.78 6.84
N TRP A 300 5.32 2.40 7.20
CA TRP A 300 3.97 1.81 7.12
C TRP A 300 3.37 2.03 5.75
N ALA A 301 3.90 1.29 4.80
CA ALA A 301 3.61 1.47 3.40
C ALA A 301 2.46 0.57 2.91
N ASP A 302 2.09 -0.46 3.67
CA ASP A 302 0.92 -1.31 3.44
C ASP A 302 -0.17 -0.96 4.44
N ARG A 303 -1.39 -0.68 3.98
CA ARG A 303 -2.46 -0.09 4.82
C ARG A 303 -3.83 -0.63 4.43
N VAL A 304 -4.78 -0.52 5.35
CA VAL A 304 -6.21 -0.77 5.13
C VAL A 304 -6.98 0.46 5.57
N LEU A 305 -7.61 1.12 4.61
CA LEU A 305 -8.42 2.32 4.78
C LEU A 305 -9.87 2.01 4.39
N TYR A 306 -10.83 2.79 4.87
CA TYR A 306 -12.25 2.57 4.61
C TYR A 306 -13.03 3.88 4.66
N ASN A 307 -14.26 3.94 4.13
CA ASN A 307 -15.10 5.15 4.24
C ASN A 307 -15.94 5.16 5.53
N GLU A 308 -16.60 6.29 5.82
CA GLU A 308 -17.50 6.45 6.97
C GLU A 308 -18.59 5.37 7.00
N LYS A 309 -19.17 5.01 5.84
CA LYS A 309 -20.21 3.99 5.73
C LYS A 309 -19.76 2.63 6.27
N LEU A 310 -18.56 2.18 5.92
CA LEU A 310 -18.01 0.94 6.46
C LEU A 310 -17.64 1.07 7.94
N SER A 311 -17.12 2.23 8.35
CA SER A 311 -16.81 2.51 9.75
C SER A 311 -18.05 2.40 10.65
N ASP A 312 -19.21 2.89 10.19
CA ASP A 312 -20.48 2.81 10.92
C ASP A 312 -20.95 1.36 11.15
N LEU A 313 -20.45 0.41 10.36
CA LEU A 313 -20.78 -1.00 10.52
C LEU A 313 -19.91 -1.69 11.58
N PHE A 314 -18.75 -1.13 11.92
CA PHE A 314 -17.81 -1.76 12.84
C PHE A 314 -18.41 -1.84 14.25
N ARG A 315 -18.37 -3.04 14.84
CA ARG A 315 -18.74 -3.24 16.23
C ARG A 315 -17.55 -2.97 17.14
N HIS A 316 -17.64 -1.90 17.90
CA HIS A 316 -16.75 -1.61 19.01
C HIS A 316 -17.37 -2.15 20.30
N ASP A 317 -17.29 -3.47 20.53
CA ASP A 317 -17.83 -4.05 21.77
C ASP A 317 -17.03 -3.53 22.98
N SER A 318 -17.67 -2.70 23.81
CA SER A 318 -17.06 -2.00 24.95
C SER A 318 -16.55 -2.92 26.07
N PHE A 319 -16.88 -4.22 26.02
CA PHE A 319 -16.63 -5.19 27.09
C PHE A 319 -15.58 -6.25 26.76
N CYS A 320 -15.12 -6.35 25.51
CA CYS A 320 -14.06 -7.26 25.10
C CYS A 320 -13.20 -6.61 24.02
N ALA A 321 -11.88 -6.63 24.21
CA ALA A 321 -10.89 -6.14 23.27
C ALA A 321 -10.81 -6.94 21.94
N SER A 322 -11.90 -7.57 21.47
CA SER A 322 -11.89 -8.62 20.44
C SER A 322 -12.72 -8.33 19.19
N GLY A 323 -13.39 -7.19 19.07
CA GLY A 323 -14.22 -6.90 17.90
C GLY A 323 -13.43 -6.49 16.65
N LEU A 324 -12.23 -5.92 16.84
CA LEU A 324 -11.42 -5.34 15.78
C LEU A 324 -9.93 -5.53 16.05
N TYR A 325 -9.21 -6.04 15.06
CA TYR A 325 -7.76 -6.17 15.04
C TYR A 325 -7.21 -5.51 13.78
N TYR A 326 -6.26 -4.58 13.94
CA TYR A 326 -5.51 -4.00 12.84
C TYR A 326 -4.01 -4.12 13.10
N GLY A 327 -3.32 -4.93 12.30
CA GLY A 327 -1.94 -5.32 12.62
C GLY A 327 -1.22 -6.11 11.55
N LEU A 328 0.04 -6.46 11.85
CA LEU A 328 0.84 -7.33 10.99
C LEU A 328 0.45 -8.80 11.21
N VAL A 329 0.42 -9.55 10.11
CA VAL A 329 0.42 -11.01 10.14
C VAL A 329 1.87 -11.50 10.16
N ALA A 330 2.12 -12.60 10.87
CA ALA A 330 3.45 -13.18 10.98
C ALA A 330 4.52 -12.21 11.54
N GLU A 331 4.15 -11.37 12.53
CA GLU A 331 5.05 -10.38 13.14
C GLU A 331 6.41 -10.99 13.58
N LYS A 332 6.39 -12.21 14.13
CA LYS A 332 7.58 -12.92 14.63
C LYS A 332 8.29 -13.82 13.60
N LYS A 333 7.78 -13.92 12.37
CA LYS A 333 8.32 -14.81 11.34
C LYS A 333 8.66 -14.01 10.09
N PHE A 334 9.82 -14.30 9.50
CA PHE A 334 10.14 -13.76 8.19
C PHE A 334 9.31 -14.49 7.13
N VAL A 335 8.48 -13.72 6.43
CA VAL A 335 7.61 -14.21 5.34
C VAL A 335 7.89 -13.51 4.02
N GLY A 336 8.79 -12.53 4.01
CA GLY A 336 9.12 -11.72 2.85
C GLY A 336 9.60 -10.33 3.27
N GLN A 337 9.98 -9.50 2.29
CA GLN A 337 10.40 -8.13 2.55
C GLN A 337 9.24 -7.25 3.06
N HIS A 338 8.01 -7.60 2.70
CA HIS A 338 6.81 -6.91 3.12
C HIS A 338 6.02 -7.87 4.02
N LYS A 339 5.75 -7.46 5.26
CA LYS A 339 4.87 -8.22 6.14
C LYS A 339 3.41 -7.91 5.79
N PRO A 340 2.54 -8.93 5.68
CA PRO A 340 1.13 -8.69 5.39
C PRO A 340 0.48 -7.88 6.52
N VAL A 341 -0.35 -6.92 6.14
CA VAL A 341 -1.18 -6.13 7.05
C VAL A 341 -2.61 -6.65 6.96
N ALA A 342 -3.26 -6.83 8.11
CA ALA A 342 -4.62 -7.34 8.19
C ALA A 342 -5.48 -6.44 9.07
N LEU A 343 -6.71 -6.19 8.60
CA LEU A 343 -7.83 -5.72 9.39
C LEU A 343 -8.81 -6.89 9.55
N HIS A 344 -9.11 -7.26 10.78
CA HIS A 344 -10.13 -8.25 11.12
C HIS A 344 -11.17 -7.57 12.00
N ALA A 345 -12.40 -7.47 11.52
CA ALA A 345 -13.46 -6.74 12.20
C ALA A 345 -14.78 -7.52 12.16
N THR A 346 -15.57 -7.36 13.22
CA THR A 346 -16.98 -7.77 13.24
C THR A 346 -17.85 -6.58 12.82
N ILE A 347 -18.76 -6.82 11.88
CA ILE A 347 -19.64 -5.77 11.34
C ILE A 347 -21.13 -6.08 11.57
N CYS A 348 -21.95 -5.04 11.72
CA CYS A 348 -23.41 -5.17 11.83
C CYS A 348 -24.08 -4.93 10.47
N LEU A 349 -24.73 -5.96 9.92
CA LEU A 349 -25.47 -5.85 8.65
C LEU A 349 -26.99 -5.67 8.84
N LYS A 350 -27.47 -5.75 10.09
CA LYS A 350 -28.87 -5.50 10.47
C LYS A 350 -29.04 -4.07 10.94
#